data_AF-A0AAU6YY63-F1
#
_entry.id   AF-A0AAU6YY63-F1
#
_cell.length_a   1.000
_cell.length_b   1.000
_cell.length_c   1.000
_cell.angle_alpha   90.00
_cell.angle_beta   90.00
_cell.angle_gamma   90.00
#
_symmetry.space_group_name_H-M   'P 1'
#
loop_
_entity.id
_entity.type
_entity.pdbx_description
1 polymer ?
#
loop_
_entity_poly.entity_id
_entity_poly.type
_entity_poly.pdbx_seq_one_letter_code
_entity_poly.pdbx_strand_id
1 'polypeptide(L)' 'MKMVILAISAWVLTGVIVLLGVSVGSTIWFYMEPVVDTVPDPASYYVAAAAGFLALFLSFGVSVGVTIHAVGCNAGGKA' A
#
# COMPACT_ATOMS: atom_id res chain seq x y z
N MET A 1 20.98 13.69 -3.93
CA MET A 1 19.73 14.22 -3.31
C MET A 1 18.46 13.81 -4.06
N LYS A 2 18.35 14.00 -5.38
CA LYS A 2 17.12 13.71 -6.16
C LYS A 2 16.57 12.27 -5.99
N MET A 3 17.44 11.25 -5.98
CA MET A 3 17.03 9.84 -5.81
C MET A 3 16.57 9.50 -4.38
N VAL A 4 17.11 10.19 -3.37
CA VAL A 4 16.72 10.01 -1.97
C VAL A 4 15.31 10.53 -1.75
N ILE A 5 14.98 11.68 -2.35
CA ILE A 5 13.64 12.26 -2.31
C ILE A 5 12.63 11.31 -2.99
N LEU A 6 13.01 10.69 -4.12
CA LEU A 6 12.17 9.72 -4.81
C LEU A 6 11.89 8.49 -3.93
N ALA A 7 12.92 7.95 -3.27
CA ALA A 7 12.76 6.82 -2.35
C ALA A 7 11.82 7.16 -1.20
N ILE A 8 12.00 8.33 -0.57
CA ILE A 8 11.11 8.78 0.51
C ILE A 8 9.67 8.91 0.00
N SER A 9 9.45 9.52 -1.17
CA SER A 9 8.10 9.65 -1.73
C SER A 9 7.42 8.31 -2.03
N ALA A 10 8.17 7.30 -2.49
CA ALA A 10 7.65 5.97 -2.74
C ALA A 10 7.22 5.27 -1.44
N TRP A 11 8.01 5.41 -0.38
CA TRP A 11 7.66 4.89 0.94
C TRP A 11 6.46 5.62 1.57
N VAL A 12 6.37 6.95 1.41
CA VAL A 12 5.20 7.73 1.85
C VAL A 12 3.94 7.23 1.14
N LEU A 13 3.98 7.05 -0.19
CA LEU A 13 2.85 6.53 -0.95
C LEU A 13 2.43 5.13 -0.47
N THR A 14 3.39 4.25 -0.25
CA THR A 14 3.13 2.90 0.29
C THR A 14 2.47 2.97 1.67
N GLY A 15 2.95 3.87 2.55
CA GLY A 15 2.35 4.10 3.86
C GLY A 15 0.92 4.63 3.78
N VAL A 16 0.62 5.54 2.85
CA VAL A 16 -0.74 6.06 2.61
C VAL A 16 -1.68 4.93 2.18
N ILE A 17 -1.23 4.01 1.32
CA ILE A 17 -2.03 2.84 0.90
C ILE A 17 -2.36 1.94 2.09
N VAL A 18 -1.41 1.69 3.00
CA VAL A 18 -1.65 0.92 4.24
C VAL A 18 -2.71 1.61 5.10
N LEU A 19 -2.56 2.92 5.33
CA LEU A 19 -3.52 3.69 6.14
C LEU A 19 -4.93 3.66 5.55
N LEU A 20 -5.06 3.79 4.23
CA LEU A 20 -6.34 3.66 3.54
C LEU A 20 -6.92 2.26 3.69
N GLY A 21 -6.11 1.21 3.54
CA GLY A 21 -6.55 -0.17 3.72
C GLY A 21 -7.11 -0.44 5.13
N VAL A 22 -6.40 0.01 6.17
CA VAL A 22 -6.86 -0.12 7.57
C VAL A 22 -8.15 0.67 7.79
N SER A 23 -8.24 1.89 7.27
CA SER A 23 -9.43 2.74 7.41
C SER A 23 -10.66 2.11 6.75
N VAL A 24 -10.52 1.62 5.51
CA VAL A 24 -11.58 0.93 4.78
C VAL A 24 -11.99 -0.35 5.48
N GLY A 25 -11.02 -1.17 5.93
CA GLY A 25 -11.29 -2.41 6.65
C GLY A 25 -12.07 -2.17 7.96
N SER A 26 -11.65 -1.17 8.74
CA SER A 26 -12.35 -0.79 9.98
C SER A 26 -13.76 -0.25 9.71
N THR A 27 -13.94 0.50 8.63
CA THR A 27 -15.25 1.04 8.22
C THR A 27 -16.19 -0.08 7.82
N ILE A 28 -15.72 -1.04 7.00
CA ILE A 28 -16.50 -2.21 6.61
C ILE A 28 -16.89 -3.02 7.86
N TRP A 29 -15.93 -3.29 8.75
CA TRP A 29 -16.19 -4.02 9.98
C TRP A 29 -17.28 -3.36 10.84
N PHE A 30 -17.16 -2.04 11.06
CA PHE A 30 -18.12 -1.27 11.85
C PHE A 30 -19.54 -1.31 11.28
N TYR A 31 -19.70 -1.31 9.95
CA TYR A 31 -21.01 -1.44 9.31
C TYR A 31 -21.52 -2.89 9.21
N MET A 32 -20.68 -3.89 9.49
CA MET A 32 -21.04 -5.31 9.48
C MET A 32 -21.40 -5.88 10.86
N GLU A 33 -20.93 -5.25 11.94
CA GLU A 33 -21.26 -5.59 13.33
C GLU A 33 -22.69 -5.11 13.68
N PRO A 34 -23.63 -5.90 14.26
CA PRO A 34 -24.06 -7.29 14.08
C PRO A 34 -25.42 -7.38 13.32
N VAL A 35 -25.70 -6.46 12.39
CA VAL A 35 -26.98 -6.44 11.63
C VAL A 35 -26.98 -7.46 10.46
N VAL A 36 -25.82 -8.04 10.15
CA VAL A 36 -25.55 -8.73 8.86
C VAL A 36 -25.50 -10.26 9.00
N ASP A 37 -26.27 -10.85 9.92
CA ASP A 37 -26.53 -12.31 9.86
C ASP A 37 -27.62 -12.67 8.83
N THR A 38 -28.15 -11.69 8.09
CA THR A 38 -29.31 -11.89 7.18
C THR A 38 -29.06 -11.54 5.71
N VAL A 39 -27.90 -10.97 5.35
CA VAL A 39 -27.61 -10.51 3.98
C VAL A 39 -26.25 -11.04 3.52
N PRO A 40 -26.16 -11.70 2.34
CA PRO A 40 -24.89 -12.13 1.78
C PRO A 40 -23.96 -10.94 1.53
N ASP A 41 -22.69 -11.08 1.90
CA ASP A 41 -21.65 -10.09 1.60
C ASP A 41 -21.57 -9.85 0.07
N PRO A 42 -21.68 -8.60 -0.41
CA PRO A 42 -21.52 -8.32 -1.82
C PRO A 42 -20.10 -8.64 -2.27
N ALA A 43 -20.00 -9.36 -3.40
CA ALA A 43 -18.73 -9.82 -3.98
C ALA A 43 -17.71 -8.68 -4.21
N SER A 44 -18.18 -7.43 -4.33
CA SER A 44 -17.35 -6.23 -4.42
C SER A 44 -16.38 -6.05 -3.25
N TYR A 45 -16.68 -6.54 -2.04
CA TYR A 45 -15.77 -6.45 -0.90
C TYR A 45 -14.51 -7.29 -1.12
N TYR A 46 -14.64 -8.52 -1.61
CA TYR A 46 -13.50 -9.39 -1.91
C TYR A 46 -12.64 -8.84 -3.04
N VAL A 47 -13.27 -8.29 -4.08
CA VAL A 47 -12.57 -7.66 -5.21
C VAL A 47 -11.80 -6.42 -4.74
N ALA A 48 -12.42 -5.58 -3.90
CA ALA A 48 -11.77 -4.39 -3.33
C ALA A 48 -10.58 -4.78 -2.43
N ALA A 49 -10.74 -5.80 -1.59
CA ALA A 49 -9.65 -6.30 -0.75
C ALA A 49 -8.49 -6.84 -1.59
N ALA A 50 -8.77 -7.69 -2.58
CA ALA A 50 -7.74 -8.26 -3.45
C ALA A 50 -7.00 -7.18 -4.26
N ALA A 51 -7.72 -6.20 -4.82
CA ALA A 51 -7.12 -5.07 -5.53
C ALA A 51 -6.27 -4.20 -4.60
N GLY A 52 -6.73 -3.96 -3.36
CA GLY A 52 -5.98 -3.22 -2.35
C GLY A 52 -4.67 -3.92 -1.96
N PHE A 53 -4.70 -5.22 -1.71
CA PHE A 53 -3.49 -6.01 -1.43
C PHE A 53 -2.51 -6.02 -2.60
N LEU A 54 -3.01 -6.16 -3.83
CA LEU A 54 -2.16 -6.12 -5.02
C LEU A 54 -1.50 -4.74 -5.19
N ALA A 55 -2.25 -3.65 -5.00
CA ALA A 55 -1.72 -2.29 -5.05
C ALA A 55 -0.63 -2.06 -3.98
N LEU A 56 -0.85 -2.55 -2.76
CA LEU A 56 0.14 -2.48 -1.69
C LEU A 56 1.41 -3.25 -2.04
N PHE A 57 1.27 -4.48 -2.53
CA PHE A 57 2.41 -5.32 -2.91
C PHE A 57 3.26 -4.68 -4.01
N LEU A 58 2.61 -4.16 -5.05
CA LEU A 58 3.31 -3.46 -6.15
C LEU A 58 4.00 -2.18 -5.65
N SER A 59 3.33 -1.37 -4.82
CA SER A 59 3.90 -0.15 -4.24
C SER A 59 5.12 -0.46 -3.36
N PHE A 60 5.05 -1.55 -2.58
CA PHE A 60 6.18 -2.02 -1.77
C PHE A 60 7.35 -2.45 -2.64
N GLY A 61 7.11 -3.26 -3.69
CA GLY A 61 8.13 -3.69 -4.63
C GLY A 61 8.84 -2.51 -5.32
N VAL A 62 8.07 -1.51 -5.77
CA VAL A 62 8.61 -0.27 -6.35
C VAL A 62 9.45 0.49 -5.32
N SER A 63 8.97 0.63 -4.08
CA SER A 63 9.71 1.32 -3.01
C SER A 63 11.06 0.67 -2.72
N VAL A 64 11.10 -0.66 -2.65
CA VAL A 64 12.34 -1.43 -2.50
C VAL A 64 13.26 -1.22 -3.70
N GLY A 65 12.74 -1.37 -4.93
CA GLY A 65 13.53 -1.19 -6.16
C GLY A 65 14.15 0.20 -6.27
N VAL A 66 13.38 1.25 -5.99
CA VAL A 66 13.85 2.64 -5.96
C VAL A 66 14.91 2.83 -4.88
N THR A 67 14.74 2.21 -3.70
CA THR A 67 15.71 2.31 -2.60
C THR A 67 17.05 1.67 -3.00
N ILE A 68 17.02 0.47 -3.59
CA ILE A 68 18.23 -0.22 -4.07
C ILE A 68 18.93 0.62 -5.14
N HIS A 69 18.18 1.16 -6.10
CA HIS A 69 18.75 1.99 -7.17
C HIS A 69 19.34 3.30 -6.62
N ALA A 70 18.66 3.96 -5.68
CA ALA A 70 19.16 5.17 -5.03
C ALA A 70 20.47 4.93 -4.26
N VAL A 71 20.58 3.81 -3.55
CA VAL A 71 21.81 3.39 -2.85
C VAL A 71 22.92 3.10 -3.85
N GLY A 72 22.64 2.37 -4.92
CA GLY A 72 23.61 2.07 -5.98
C GLY A 72 24.17 3.32 -6.65
N CYS A 73 23.33 4.29 -7.01
CA CYS A 73 23.77 5.57 -7.57
C CYS A 73 24.62 6.39 -6.57
N ASN A 74 24.31 6.34 -5.28
CA ASN A 74 25.06 7.05 -4.26
C ASN A 74 26.43 6.40 -3.99
N ALA A 75 26.56 5.08 -4.15
CA ALA A 75 27.82 4.36 -4.05
C ALA A 75 28.71 4.57 -5.27
N GLY A 76 28.15 4.54 -6.49
CA GLY A 76 28.91 4.75 -7.73
C GLY A 76 29.39 6.19 -7.94
N GLY A 77 28.72 7.19 -7.37
CA GLY A 77 29.16 8.59 -7.40
C GLY A 77 30.27 8.95 -6.41
N LYS A 78 30.71 7.99 -5.58
CA LYS A 78 31.81 8.15 -4.62
C LYS A 78 33.11 7.42 -5.04
N ALA A 79 33.09 6.74 -6.19
CA ALA A 79 34.25 6.07 -6.77
C ALA A 79 35.01 6.99 -7.74
#